data_AF-A0A538JFF7-F1
#
_entry.id   AF-A0A538JFF7-F1
#
_cell.length_a   1.000
_cell.length_b   1.000
_cell.length_c   1.000
_cell.angle_alpha   90.00
_cell.angle_beta   90.00
_cell.angle_gamma   90.00
#
_symmetry.space_group_name_H-M   'P 1'
#
loop_
_entity.id
_entity.type
_entity.pdbx_description
1 polymer ?
#
loop_
_entity_poly.entity_id
_entity_poly.type
_entity_poly.pdbx_seq_one_letter_code
_entity_poly.pdbx_strand_id
1 'polypeptide(L)'
;MAPSRAGVDWHGWSLSPTGKGMIVCSGGILYNPDTQRPSYGTLPYGESWRQAVFTCWSRVTGVSCRSRHGHGLLISRQAWRAW
;
A
#
# COMPACT_ATOMS: atom_id res chain seq x y z
N MET A 1 -15.49 -0.60 9.25
CA MET A 1 -14.62 0.01 10.28
C MET A 1 -14.24 1.38 9.79
N ALA A 2 -14.87 2.43 10.31
CA ALA A 2 -14.41 3.80 10.09
C ALA A 2 -13.10 4.01 10.87
N PRO A 3 -12.18 4.87 10.43
CA PRO A 3 -11.00 5.21 11.22
C PRO A 3 -11.48 5.79 12.56
N SER A 4 -10.87 5.35 13.65
CA SER A 4 -11.03 5.97 14.97
C SER A 4 -11.00 7.48 14.83
N ARG A 5 -11.89 8.21 15.52
CA ARG A 5 -12.15 9.67 15.50
C ARG A 5 -10.92 10.59 15.78
N ALA A 6 -9.75 10.23 15.28
CA ALA A 6 -8.44 10.83 15.51
C ALA A 6 -8.18 12.03 14.58
N GLY A 7 -9.17 12.45 13.78
CA GLY A 7 -9.05 13.62 12.89
C GLY A 7 -8.02 13.45 11.77
N VAL A 8 -7.65 12.21 11.43
CA VAL A 8 -6.69 11.89 10.37
C VAL A 8 -7.33 11.06 9.27
N ASP A 9 -6.95 11.35 8.03
CA ASP A 9 -7.49 10.69 6.85
C ASP A 9 -6.71 9.42 6.52
N TRP A 10 -7.39 8.52 5.84
CA TRP A 10 -6.75 7.34 5.29
C TRP A 10 -5.78 7.73 4.18
N HIS A 11 -4.52 7.30 4.30
CA HIS A 11 -3.43 7.66 3.39
C HIS A 11 -2.86 6.47 2.62
N GLY A 12 -3.32 5.25 2.91
CA GLY A 12 -2.90 4.03 2.22
C GLY A 12 -2.54 2.89 3.17
N TRP A 13 -1.56 2.10 2.75
CA TRP A 13 -1.01 0.98 3.52
C TRP A 13 0.52 1.04 3.52
N SER A 14 1.12 0.59 4.61
CA SER A 14 2.56 0.32 4.67
C SER A 14 2.79 -1.19 4.64
N LEU A 15 3.82 -1.60 3.92
CA LEU A 15 4.25 -2.99 3.83
C LEU A 15 5.61 -3.15 4.52
N SER A 16 5.67 -4.00 5.55
CA SER A 16 6.92 -4.36 6.21
C SER A 16 7.50 -5.63 5.58
N PRO A 17 8.80 -5.70 5.28
CA PRO A 17 9.45 -6.94 4.83
C PRO A 17 9.33 -8.11 5.81
N THR A 18 9.13 -7.81 7.11
CA THR A 18 9.18 -8.77 8.22
C THR A 18 7.86 -8.91 8.98
N GLY A 19 6.79 -8.26 8.52
CA GLY A 19 5.53 -8.24 9.25
C GLY A 19 4.33 -7.87 8.40
N LYS A 20 3.17 -8.00 9.02
CA LYS A 20 1.88 -7.73 8.38
C LYS A 20 1.77 -6.28 7.93
N GLY A 21 1.20 -6.08 6.74
CA GLY A 21 0.87 -4.74 6.26
C GLY A 21 -0.11 -3.99 7.17
N MET A 22 0.10 -2.68 7.34
CA MET A 22 -0.70 -1.82 8.23
C MET A 22 -1.45 -0.75 7.45
N ILE A 23 -2.60 -0.32 7.97
CA ILE A 23 -3.26 0.90 7.49
C ILE A 23 -2.45 2.10 7.96
N VAL A 24 -2.24 3.06 7.06
CA VAL A 24 -1.62 4.34 7.39
C VAL A 24 -2.68 5.42 7.33
N CYS A 25 -2.83 6.14 8.44
CA CYS A 25 -3.64 7.35 8.52
C CYS A 25 -2.72 8.55 8.80
N SER A 26 -2.97 9.68 8.14
CA SER A 26 -2.17 10.89 8.29
C SER A 26 -3.03 12.15 8.13
N GLY A 27 -2.69 13.20 8.87
CA GLY A 27 -3.25 14.55 8.68
C GLY A 27 -2.45 15.42 7.70
N GLY A 28 -1.37 14.89 7.11
CA GLY A 28 -0.49 15.62 6.19
C GLY A 28 0.32 14.69 5.30
N ILE A 29 1.27 15.25 4.55
CA ILE A 29 2.14 14.48 3.65
C ILE A 29 3.04 13.51 4.40
N LEU A 30 3.26 12.31 3.84
CA LEU A 30 4.06 11.24 4.44
C LEU A 30 5.56 11.29 4.09
N TYR A 31 6.04 12.42 3.58
CA TYR A 31 7.42 12.60 3.18
C TYR A 31 7.88 14.01 3.55
N ASN A 32 9.18 14.17 3.80
CA ASN A 32 9.80 15.46 4.00
C ASN A 32 9.90 16.20 2.66
N PRO A 33 9.20 17.33 2.47
CA PRO A 33 9.18 18.05 1.19
C PRO A 33 10.49 18.81 0.89
N ASP A 34 11.41 18.95 1.84
CA ASP A 34 12.71 19.59 1.59
C ASP A 34 13.75 18.60 1.07
N THR A 35 13.63 17.33 1.46
CA THR A 35 14.63 16.29 1.16
C THR A 35 14.11 15.15 0.28
N GLN A 36 12.80 15.00 0.12
CA GLN A 36 12.19 13.91 -0.64
C GLN A 36 11.35 14.43 -1.82
N ARG A 37 11.39 13.68 -2.93
CA ARG A 37 10.67 13.96 -4.18
C ARG A 37 9.99 12.66 -4.66
N PRO A 38 8.83 12.30 -4.10
CA PRO A 38 8.14 11.09 -4.54
C PRO A 38 7.68 11.21 -5.99
N SER A 39 7.86 10.15 -6.77
CA SER A 39 7.24 10.02 -8.08
C SER A 39 6.02 9.10 -7.97
N TYR A 40 4.92 9.53 -8.58
CA TYR A 40 3.71 8.72 -8.64
C TYR A 40 3.66 8.02 -10.00
N GLY A 41 3.64 6.69 -9.96
CA GLY A 41 3.46 5.85 -11.13
C GLY A 41 2.11 5.14 -11.08
N THR A 42 1.41 5.12 -12.19
CA THR A 42 0.21 4.28 -12.35
C THR A 42 0.64 2.89 -12.80
N LEU A 43 0.25 1.86 -12.07
CA LEU A 43 0.45 0.46 -12.47
C LEU A 43 -0.75 -0.02 -13.31
N PRO A 44 -0.60 -0.21 -14.65
CA PRO A 44 -1.71 -0.62 -15.51
C PRO A 44 -2.25 -1.99 -15.13
N TYR A 45 -3.50 -2.28 -15.50
CA TYR A 45 -4.04 -3.62 -15.32
C TYR A 45 -3.31 -4.63 -16.21
N GLY A 46 -3.10 -5.84 -15.69
CA GLY A 46 -2.34 -6.90 -16.35
C GLY A 46 -0.84 -6.85 -16.04
N GLU A 47 -0.35 -5.72 -15.54
CA GLU A 47 1.06 -5.50 -15.29
C GLU A 47 1.49 -5.87 -13.86
N SER A 48 2.80 -6.01 -13.70
CA SER A 48 3.43 -6.19 -12.41
C SER A 48 4.51 -5.14 -12.15
N TRP A 49 4.65 -4.77 -10.89
CA TRP A 49 5.67 -3.85 -10.42
C TRP A 49 6.42 -4.47 -9.27
N ARG A 50 7.74 -4.30 -9.25
CA ARG A 50 8.58 -4.81 -8.17
C ARG A 50 9.26 -3.66 -7.46
N GLN A 51 9.12 -3.64 -6.14
CA GLN A 51 9.76 -2.68 -5.27
C GLN A 51 10.36 -3.41 -4.08
N ALA A 52 11.69 -3.32 -3.94
CA ALA A 52 12.45 -4.06 -2.95
C ALA A 52 12.09 -5.56 -2.95
N VAL A 53 11.54 -6.07 -1.84
CA VAL A 53 11.16 -7.48 -1.66
C VAL A 53 9.76 -7.82 -2.17
N PHE A 54 8.97 -6.82 -2.54
CA PHE A 54 7.58 -6.99 -2.93
C PHE A 54 7.45 -7.02 -4.44
N THR A 55 6.68 -7.99 -4.94
CA THR A 55 6.11 -7.94 -6.28
C THR A 55 4.63 -7.70 -6.15
N CYS A 56 4.14 -6.68 -6.86
CA CYS A 56 2.76 -6.29 -6.95
C CYS A 56 2.21 -6.62 -8.33
N TRP A 57 1.03 -7.21 -8.39
CA TRP A 57 0.30 -7.49 -9.62
C TRP A 57 -1.00 -6.68 -9.62
N SER A 58 -1.22 -5.94 -10.70
CA SER A 58 -2.45 -5.19 -10.91
C SER A 58 -3.39 -6.00 -11.79
N ARG A 59 -4.58 -6.28 -11.27
CA ARG A 59 -5.66 -6.94 -12.01
C ARG A 59 -6.91 -6.08 -11.90
N VAL A 60 -7.83 -6.25 -12.84
CA VAL A 60 -9.15 -5.58 -12.79
C VAL A 60 -9.93 -5.91 -11.51
N THR A 61 -9.63 -7.04 -10.88
CA THR A 61 -10.23 -7.48 -9.62
C THR A 61 -9.54 -6.94 -8.37
N GLY A 62 -8.36 -6.31 -8.51
CA GLY A 62 -7.60 -5.76 -7.40
C GLY A 62 -6.08 -5.80 -7.60
N VAL A 63 -5.37 -5.17 -6.68
CA VAL A 63 -3.91 -5.15 -6.62
C VAL A 63 -3.46 -6.09 -5.50
N SER A 64 -2.53 -7.00 -5.82
CA SER A 64 -1.94 -7.93 -4.85
C SER A 64 -0.43 -7.72 -4.78
N CYS A 65 0.11 -7.38 -3.62
CA CYS A 65 1.53 -7.28 -3.35
C CYS A 65 1.96 -8.41 -2.42
N ARG A 66 3.05 -9.11 -2.75
CA ARG A 66 3.59 -10.20 -1.91
C ARG A 66 5.11 -10.18 -1.85
N SER A 67 5.65 -10.52 -0.69
CA SER A 67 7.06 -10.89 -0.51
C SER A 67 7.22 -12.41 -0.55
N ARG A 68 8.47 -12.86 -0.74
CA ARG A 68 8.81 -14.30 -0.71
C ARG A 68 8.55 -14.95 0.66
N HIS A 69 8.54 -14.15 1.72
CA HIS A 69 8.28 -14.59 3.09
C HIS A 69 6.79 -14.62 3.43
N GLY A 70 5.93 -14.35 2.46
CA GLY A 70 4.49 -14.48 2.62
C GLY A 70 3.81 -13.25 3.23
N HIS A 71 4.52 -12.13 3.39
CA HIS A 71 3.95 -10.82 3.80
C HIS A 71 3.39 -10.06 2.58
N GLY A 72 2.41 -9.18 2.79
CA GLY A 72 1.81 -8.43 1.70
C GLY A 72 0.41 -7.90 1.95
N LEU A 73 -0.24 -7.55 0.83
CA LEU A 73 -1.53 -6.86 0.82
C LEU A 73 -2.31 -7.21 -0.44
N LEU A 74 -3.61 -7.38 -0.30
CA LEU A 74 -4.62 -7.35 -1.34
C LEU A 74 -5.49 -6.11 -1.14
N ILE A 75 -5.72 -5.37 -2.22
CA ILE A 75 -6.68 -4.27 -2.28
C ILE A 75 -7.64 -4.51 -3.44
N SER A 76 -8.94 -4.47 -3.18
CA SER A 76 -9.97 -4.42 -4.21
C SER A 76 -11.04 -3.38 -3.84
N ARG A 77 -12.03 -3.19 -4.71
CA ARG A 77 -13.17 -2.30 -4.44
C ARG A 77 -14.04 -2.81 -3.29
N GLN A 78 -14.06 -4.12 -3.06
CA GLN A 78 -14.94 -4.78 -2.10
C GLN A 78 -14.28 -4.96 -0.73
N ALA A 79 -12.98 -5.22 -0.70
CA ALA A 79 -12.27 -5.52 0.53
C ALA A 79 -10.76 -5.28 0.38
N TRP A 80 -10.09 -5.23 1.53
CA TRP A 80 -8.65 -5.29 1.60
C TRP A 80 -8.23 -6.33 2.65
N ARG A 81 -7.05 -6.90 2.47
CA ARG A 81 -6.46 -7.85 3.44
C ARG A 81 -4.95 -7.70 3.44
N ALA A 82 -4.37 -7.56 4.63
CA ALA A 82 -2.93 -7.56 4.83
C ALA A 82 -2.50 -8.79 5.62
N TRP A 83 -1.28 -9.27 5.36
CA TRP A 83 -0.66 -10.43 6.01
C TRP A 83 0.85 -10.24 6.13
#